data_AF-A0A971UPG1-F1
#
_entry.id   AF-A0A971UPG1-F1
#
_cell.length_a   1.000
_cell.length_b   1.000
_cell.length_c   1.000
_cell.angle_alpha   90.00
_cell.angle_beta   90.00
_cell.angle_gamma   90.00
#
_symmetry.space_group_name_H-M   'P 1'
#
loop_
_entity.id
_entity.type
_entity.pdbx_description
1 polymer ?
#
loop_
_entity_poly.entity_id
_entity_poly.type
_entity_poly.pdbx_seq_one_letter_code
_entity_poly.pdbx_strand_id
1 'polypeptide(L)'
;MAALPRGLGALSLPYRLAPRGHLGDRRHMQPKRKSSKARKRKRRSHHALTPQATVICSHCNHVTLPHRVCDNCGWYQNRQVVATKES
;
A
#
# COMPACT_ATOMS: atom_id res chain seq x y z
N MET A 1 -36.69 6.01 21.09
CA MET A 1 -37.28 6.39 19.79
C MET A 1 -37.82 7.80 19.90
N ALA A 2 -36.98 8.83 19.68
CA ALA A 2 -37.34 10.23 19.41
C ALA A 2 -36.03 11.01 19.18
N ALA A 3 -35.62 11.15 17.92
CA ALA A 3 -35.68 12.41 17.17
C ALA A 3 -34.48 13.34 17.45
N LEU A 4 -33.37 13.10 16.74
CA LEU A 4 -32.30 14.10 16.61
C LEU A 4 -32.81 15.26 15.72
N PRO A 5 -32.75 16.51 16.18
CA PRO A 5 -33.17 17.65 15.38
C PRO A 5 -32.15 17.99 14.30
N ARG A 6 -32.74 18.42 13.19
CA ARG A 6 -32.16 18.89 11.93
C ARG A 6 -31.20 20.07 12.14
N GLY A 7 -30.09 20.06 11.43
CA GLY A 7 -29.20 21.21 11.35
C GLY A 7 -28.02 20.99 10.42
N LEU A 8 -28.29 20.76 9.13
CA LEU A 8 -27.28 20.83 8.08
C LEU A 8 -26.78 22.27 7.97
N GLY A 9 -25.75 22.60 8.76
CA GLY A 9 -24.98 23.82 8.64
C GLY A 9 -24.22 23.78 7.32
N ALA A 10 -24.75 24.52 6.34
CA ALA A 10 -24.05 24.87 5.11
C ALA A 10 -22.70 25.51 5.45
N LEU A 11 -21.64 24.71 5.40
CA LEU A 11 -20.28 25.23 5.33
C LEU A 11 -20.15 25.90 3.96
N SER A 12 -20.38 27.21 3.97
CA SER A 12 -19.95 28.15 2.94
C SER A 12 -18.45 27.99 2.73
N LEU A 13 -18.06 27.13 1.80
CA LEU A 13 -16.69 27.06 1.31
C LEU A 13 -16.53 28.17 0.25
N PRO A 14 -15.78 29.26 0.54
CA PRO A 14 -15.60 30.37 -0.39
C PRO A 14 -14.48 30.12 -1.41
N TYR A 15 -14.19 28.87 -1.77
CA TYR A 15 -13.26 28.62 -2.87
C TYR A 15 -14.06 28.59 -4.18
N ARG A 16 -14.05 29.73 -4.87
CA ARG A 16 -14.44 29.83 -6.28
C ARG A 16 -13.79 28.68 -7.06
N LEU A 17 -14.65 27.83 -7.59
CA LEU A 17 -14.36 26.88 -8.66
C LEU A 17 -13.57 27.60 -9.77
N ALA A 18 -12.40 27.04 -10.09
CA ALA A 18 -11.48 27.53 -11.12
C ALA A 18 -12.16 27.79 -12.48
N PRO A 19 -11.81 28.85 -13.21
CA PRO A 19 -12.05 28.88 -14.65
C PRO A 19 -11.12 27.87 -15.33
N ARG A 20 -11.71 26.71 -15.66
CA ARG A 20 -11.20 25.76 -16.65
C ARG A 20 -11.00 26.51 -17.96
N GLY A 21 -9.75 26.73 -18.40
CA GLY A 21 -9.53 27.68 -19.49
C GLY A 21 -8.21 27.62 -20.28
N HIS A 22 -7.54 26.47 -20.40
CA HIS A 22 -6.76 26.19 -21.62
C HIS A 22 -7.21 24.84 -22.20
N LEU A 23 -8.44 24.83 -22.73
CA LEU A 23 -8.91 23.79 -23.65
C LEU A 23 -8.29 24.10 -25.03
N GLY A 24 -7.02 23.74 -25.22
CA GLY A 24 -6.36 24.09 -26.46
C GLY A 24 -4.95 23.56 -26.62
N ASP A 25 -4.71 22.29 -26.28
CA ASP A 25 -3.86 21.36 -27.06
C ASP A 25 -3.80 19.97 -26.37
N ARG A 26 -4.94 19.29 -26.18
CA ARG A 26 -4.91 17.88 -25.75
C ARG A 26 -4.57 17.00 -26.94
N ARG A 27 -3.37 17.13 -27.49
CA ARG A 27 -2.73 16.06 -28.27
C ARG A 27 -2.39 14.91 -27.31
N HIS A 28 -3.44 14.24 -26.84
CA HIS A 28 -3.33 13.07 -25.99
C HIS A 28 -2.66 11.98 -26.82
N MET A 29 -1.42 11.63 -26.45
CA MET A 29 -0.66 10.58 -27.09
C MET A 29 -1.38 9.24 -26.88
N GLN A 30 -2.19 8.85 -27.86
CA GLN A 30 -2.90 7.58 -27.86
C GLN A 30 -2.01 6.51 -28.53
N PRO A 31 -1.87 5.31 -27.94
CA PRO A 31 -1.23 4.18 -28.62
C PRO A 31 -1.86 3.95 -29.99
N LYS A 32 -1.03 3.99 -31.05
CA LYS A 32 -1.51 3.84 -32.44
C LYS A 32 -2.25 2.52 -32.68
N ARG A 33 -1.87 1.46 -31.96
CA ARG A 33 -2.47 0.12 -32.06
C ARG A 33 -2.50 -0.57 -30.69
N LYS A 34 -3.40 -1.54 -30.55
CA LYS A 34 -3.43 -2.46 -29.41
C LYS A 34 -2.15 -3.30 -29.35
N SER A 35 -1.53 -3.42 -28.18
CA SER A 35 -0.40 -4.34 -27.99
C SER A 35 -0.85 -5.80 -28.15
N SER A 36 -0.13 -6.57 -28.97
CA SER A 36 -0.43 -7.99 -29.18
C SER A 36 -0.26 -8.80 -27.89
N LYS A 37 -0.93 -9.97 -27.82
CA LYS A 37 -0.82 -10.87 -26.66
C LYS A 37 0.64 -11.26 -26.41
N ALA A 38 1.38 -11.59 -27.46
CA ALA A 38 2.81 -11.94 -27.38
C ALA A 38 3.67 -10.76 -26.86
N ARG A 39 3.49 -9.55 -27.40
CA ARG A 39 4.27 -8.36 -26.97
C ARG A 39 3.99 -8.02 -25.50
N LYS A 40 2.74 -8.15 -25.06
CA LYS A 40 2.36 -7.95 -23.65
C LYS A 40 3.01 -8.97 -22.73
N ARG A 41 2.99 -10.27 -23.10
CA ARG A 41 3.60 -11.35 -22.32
C ARG A 41 5.12 -11.20 -22.24
N LYS A 42 5.79 -10.91 -23.37
CA LYS A 42 7.24 -10.65 -23.41
C LYS A 42 7.62 -9.46 -22.52
N ARG A 43 6.84 -8.37 -22.52
CA ARG A 43 7.12 -7.24 -21.62
C ARG A 43 6.99 -7.61 -20.13
N ARG A 44 6.05 -8.50 -19.77
CA ARG A 44 5.80 -8.93 -18.39
C ARG A 44 6.70 -10.09 -17.93
N SER A 45 7.64 -10.58 -18.74
CA SER A 45 8.51 -11.70 -18.35
C SER A 45 9.36 -11.40 -17.12
N HIS A 46 9.70 -10.14 -16.89
CA HIS A 46 10.51 -9.69 -15.75
C HIS A 46 9.69 -9.28 -14.53
N HIS A 47 8.36 -9.33 -14.59
CA HIS A 47 7.48 -8.88 -13.51
C HIS A 47 7.19 -9.98 -12.47
N ALA A 48 8.03 -11.01 -12.38
CA ALA A 48 7.86 -12.07 -11.40
C ALA A 48 8.13 -11.52 -9.98
N LEU A 49 7.27 -11.87 -9.03
CA LEU A 49 7.49 -11.54 -7.61
C LEU A 49 8.56 -12.48 -7.06
N THR A 50 9.55 -11.91 -6.38
CA THR A 50 10.55 -12.68 -5.63
C THR A 50 10.00 -13.00 -4.25
N PRO A 51 10.12 -14.26 -3.75
CA PRO A 51 9.76 -14.57 -2.38
C PRO A 51 10.63 -13.78 -1.40
N GLN A 52 10.07 -13.46 -0.23
CA GLN A 52 10.83 -12.81 0.84
C GLN A 52 11.76 -13.82 1.51
N ALA A 53 12.97 -13.38 1.87
CA ALA A 53 13.88 -14.19 2.66
C ALA A 53 13.37 -14.29 4.10
N THR A 54 13.29 -15.51 4.61
CA THR A 54 12.86 -15.82 5.98
C THR A 54 13.94 -16.59 6.73
N VAL A 55 14.04 -16.36 8.03
CA VAL A 55 15.01 -17.00 8.93
C VAL A 55 14.29 -17.61 10.13
N ILE A 56 14.84 -18.70 10.66
CA ILE A 56 14.29 -19.36 11.85
C ILE A 56 14.82 -18.65 13.10
N CYS A 57 13.93 -18.27 14.01
CA CYS A 57 14.32 -17.67 15.29
C CYS A 57 14.94 -18.74 16.21
N SER A 58 16.10 -18.46 16.81
CA SER A 58 16.80 -19.39 17.71
C SER A 58 16.11 -19.66 19.05
N HIS A 59 15.16 -18.82 19.47
CA HIS A 59 14.49 -18.93 20.78
C HIS A 59 13.14 -19.64 20.73
N CYS A 60 12.33 -19.41 19.68
CA CYS A 60 10.97 -19.93 19.57
C CYS A 60 10.73 -20.79 18.31
N ASN A 61 11.78 -21.00 17.50
CA ASN A 61 11.73 -21.75 16.23
C ASN A 61 10.69 -21.25 15.22
N HIS A 62 10.14 -20.06 15.42
CA HIS A 62 9.20 -19.44 14.48
C HIS A 62 9.92 -18.83 13.28
N VAL A 63 9.21 -18.76 12.16
CA VAL A 63 9.69 -18.12 10.93
C VAL A 63 9.61 -16.62 11.10
N THR A 64 10.73 -15.93 10.88
CA THR A 64 10.84 -14.48 11.07
C THR A 64 11.51 -13.82 9.87
N LEU A 65 11.31 -12.52 9.72
CA LEU A 65 12.05 -11.73 8.74
C LEU A 65 13.44 -11.38 9.29
N PRO A 66 14.50 -11.40 8.46
CA PRO A 66 15.83 -11.01 8.88
C PRO A 66 15.86 -9.54 9.35
N HIS A 67 16.73 -9.25 10.32
CA HIS A 67 16.93 -7.92 10.93
C HIS A 67 15.70 -7.30 11.62
N ARG A 68 14.66 -8.09 11.93
CA ARG A 68 13.51 -7.66 12.73
C ARG A 68 13.49 -8.37 14.09
N VAL A 69 12.83 -7.74 15.07
CA VAL A 69 12.49 -8.41 16.33
C VAL A 69 11.46 -9.50 16.04
N CYS A 70 11.56 -10.65 16.71
CA CYS A 70 10.54 -11.69 16.58
C CYS A 70 9.23 -11.24 17.26
N ASP A 71 8.12 -11.25 16.54
CA ASP A 71 6.81 -10.84 17.07
C ASP A 71 6.28 -11.78 18.17
N ASN A 72 6.69 -13.05 18.14
CA ASN A 72 6.26 -14.05 19.13
C ASN A 72 7.04 -13.88 20.45
N CYS A 73 8.37 -13.97 20.39
CA CYS A 73 9.19 -14.01 21.61
C CYS A 73 9.77 -12.65 22.03
N GLY A 74 9.75 -11.62 21.17
CA GLY A 74 10.28 -10.28 21.50
C GLY A 74 11.82 -10.20 21.59
N TRP A 75 12.53 -11.25 21.17
CA TRP A 75 13.99 -11.35 21.22
C TRP A 75 14.64 -10.84 19.93
N TYR A 76 15.78 -10.16 20.09
CA TYR A 76 16.69 -9.76 19.01
C TYR A 76 18.14 -9.79 19.51
N GLN A 77 19.01 -10.53 18.81
CA GLN A 77 20.44 -10.66 19.16
C GLN A 77 20.67 -10.96 20.66
N ASN A 78 19.99 -11.98 21.18
CA ASN A 78 20.08 -12.42 22.59
C ASN A 78 19.67 -11.36 23.63
N ARG A 79 19.00 -10.29 23.22
CA ARG A 79 18.39 -9.30 24.11
C ARG A 79 16.88 -9.32 23.95
N GLN A 80 16.17 -9.32 25.06
CA GLN A 80 14.74 -9.11 25.09
C GLN A 80 14.47 -7.61 24.93
N VAL A 81 13.94 -7.22 23.77
CA VAL A 81 13.68 -5.81 23.45
C VAL A 81 12.25 -5.43 23.78
N VAL A 82 11.32 -6.39 23.67
CA VAL A 82 9.89 -6.19 23.96
C VAL A 82 9.47 -7.17 25.05
N ALA A 83 8.80 -6.66 26.07
CA ALA A 83 8.11 -7.47 27.06
C ALA A 83 6.77 -7.95 26.48
N THR A 84 6.82 -8.89 25.53
CA THR A 84 5.62 -9.55 25.00
C THR A 84 5.24 -10.71 25.91
N LYS A 85 3.95 -10.78 26.32
CA LYS A 85 3.37 -11.94 26.99
C LYS A 85 3.05 -12.99 25.92
N GLU A 86 3.37 -14.25 26.22
CA GLU A 86 3.27 -15.41 25.32
C GLU A 86 1.86 -15.57 24.71
N SER A 87 1.79 -16.04 23.46
CA SER A 87 0.57 -16.45 22.75
C SER A 87 0.74 -17.83 22.13
#